data_AF-A0A7K3G4V5-F1
#
_entry.id   AF-A0A7K3G4V5-F1
#
_cell.length_a   1.000
_cell.length_b   1.000
_cell.length_c   1.000
_cell.angle_alpha   90.00
_cell.angle_beta   90.00
_cell.angle_gamma   90.00
#
_symmetry.space_group_name_H-M   'P 1'
#
loop_
_entity.id
_entity.type
_entity.pdbx_description
1 polymer ?
#
loop_
_entity_poly.entity_id
_entity_poly.type
_entity_poly.pdbx_seq_one_letter_code
_entity_poly.pdbx_strand_id
1 'polypeptide(L)'
;RARWTGAPVEGLAVGEEAPAGDCAATGRELAASAGRVALLVMGDGSACRTVKAPGYLDERAAGFDAEAVRALAGADAPALLALDAGLAHELKASGRAPWQVLAGAAEGAGLDGRLLHEDDPYGVEYVVAAWS
;
A
#
# COMPACT_ATOMS: atom_id res chain seq x y z
N ARG A 1 -5.75 22.67 -11.96
CA ARG A 1 -4.97 21.65 -12.71
C ARG A 1 -3.51 21.76 -12.29
N ALA A 2 -2.93 20.68 -11.76
CA ALA A 2 -1.51 20.67 -11.44
C ALA A 2 -0.68 20.66 -12.73
N ARG A 3 0.20 21.65 -12.91
CA ARG A 3 1.08 21.79 -14.08
C ARG A 3 2.23 20.78 -13.97
N TRP A 4 2.03 19.55 -14.38
CA TRP A 4 3.08 18.53 -14.53
C TRP A 4 3.41 18.40 -16.03
N THR A 5 4.60 18.83 -16.43
CA THR A 5 4.98 18.95 -17.86
C THR A 5 6.14 18.02 -18.24
N GLY A 6 6.18 16.81 -17.68
CA GLY A 6 7.26 15.84 -17.91
C GLY A 6 8.33 15.83 -16.80
N ALA A 7 7.91 15.73 -15.54
CA ALA A 7 8.83 15.35 -14.47
C ALA A 7 9.40 13.95 -14.79
N PRO A 8 10.67 13.65 -14.45
CA PRO A 8 11.21 12.31 -14.62
C PRO A 8 10.29 11.31 -13.92
N VAL A 9 10.00 10.20 -14.60
CA VAL A 9 9.30 9.06 -14.02
C VAL A 9 10.37 8.05 -13.64
N GLU A 10 10.41 7.71 -12.35
CA GLU A 10 11.33 6.73 -11.81
C GLU A 10 10.55 5.53 -11.29
N GLY A 11 11.10 4.34 -11.49
CA GLY A 11 10.57 3.10 -10.94
C GLY A 11 11.42 2.65 -9.77
N LEU A 12 10.77 2.35 -8.64
CA LEU A 12 11.41 1.78 -7.46
C LEU A 12 10.79 0.43 -7.16
N ALA A 13 11.62 -0.61 -7.14
CA ALA A 13 11.20 -1.93 -6.65
C ALA A 13 11.34 -1.98 -5.13
N VAL A 14 10.32 -2.49 -4.45
CA VAL A 14 10.31 -2.71 -3.00
C VAL A 14 10.28 -4.20 -2.77
N GLY A 15 11.24 -4.72 -1.99
CA GLY A 15 11.26 -6.14 -1.64
C GLY A 15 10.05 -6.50 -0.77
N GLU A 16 9.41 -7.63 -1.05
CA GLU A 16 8.22 -8.06 -0.31
C GLU A 16 8.49 -8.18 1.19
N GLU A 17 9.68 -8.66 1.57
CA GLU A 17 10.10 -8.82 2.97
C GLU A 17 10.80 -7.59 3.56
N ALA A 18 10.80 -6.45 2.85
CA ALA A 18 11.47 -5.25 3.33
C ALA A 18 10.91 -4.82 4.70
N PRO A 19 11.76 -4.51 5.69
CA PRO A 19 11.29 -4.05 7.00
C PRO A 19 10.48 -2.77 6.90
N ALA A 20 9.44 -2.64 7.73
CA ALA A 20 8.56 -1.48 7.73
C ALA A 20 9.32 -0.15 7.93
N GLY A 21 10.32 -0.14 8.82
CA GLY A 21 11.16 1.03 9.08
C GLY A 21 11.96 1.48 7.86
N ASP A 22 12.50 0.53 7.09
CA ASP A 22 13.27 0.79 5.88
C ASP A 22 12.34 1.33 4.78
N CYS A 23 11.17 0.70 4.59
CA CYS A 23 10.15 1.18 3.66
C CYS A 23 9.73 2.63 4.00
N ALA A 24 9.46 2.91 5.27
CA ALA A 24 9.09 4.25 5.72
C ALA A 24 10.21 5.28 5.48
N ALA A 25 11.47 4.89 5.72
CA ALA A 25 12.63 5.74 5.43
C ALA A 25 12.73 6.06 3.94
N THR A 26 12.59 5.06 3.07
CA THR A 26 12.53 5.26 1.62
C THR A 26 11.39 6.20 1.22
N GLY A 27 10.21 6.06 1.83
CA GLY A 27 9.08 6.96 1.61
C GLY A 27 9.41 8.43 1.92
N ARG A 28 10.03 8.69 3.07
CA ARG A 28 10.47 10.04 3.46
C ARG A 28 11.51 10.60 2.49
N GLU A 29 12.47 9.79 2.06
CA GLU A 29 13.49 10.20 1.10
C GLU A 29 12.87 10.58 -0.25
N LEU A 30 11.91 9.79 -0.75
CA LEU A 30 11.17 10.10 -1.97
C LEU A 30 10.40 11.41 -1.85
N ALA A 31 9.69 11.63 -0.75
CA ALA A 31 8.94 12.86 -0.51
C ALA A 31 9.84 14.12 -0.47
N ALA A 32 11.08 13.98 0.01
CA ALA A 32 12.06 15.05 0.07
C ALA A 32 12.85 15.28 -1.25
N SER A 33 12.71 14.40 -2.24
CA SER A 33 13.52 14.41 -3.47
C SER A 33 13.30 15.65 -4.36
N ALA A 34 12.13 16.29 -4.29
CA ALA A 34 11.81 17.48 -5.05
C ALA A 34 10.72 18.33 -4.37
N GLY A 35 10.56 19.59 -4.79
CA GLY A 35 9.55 20.49 -4.21
C GLY A 35 8.08 20.04 -4.38
N ARG A 36 7.79 19.14 -5.35
CA ARG A 36 6.50 18.45 -5.48
C ARG A 36 6.74 17.05 -6.03
N VAL A 37 6.27 16.04 -5.32
CA VAL A 37 6.37 14.63 -5.68
C VAL A 37 4.97 14.03 -5.72
N ALA A 38 4.71 13.18 -6.70
CA ALA A 38 3.51 12.37 -6.76
C ALA A 38 3.94 10.90 -6.79
N LEU A 39 3.30 10.06 -5.99
CA LEU A 39 3.59 8.64 -5.92
C LEU A 39 2.44 7.83 -6.51
N LEU A 40 2.79 6.83 -7.31
CA LEU A 40 1.91 5.71 -7.64
C LEU A 40 2.49 4.48 -6.96
N VAL A 41 1.82 4.01 -5.92
CA VAL A 41 2.25 2.86 -5.12
C VAL A 41 1.40 1.66 -5.50
N MET A 42 2.07 0.58 -5.92
CA MET A 42 1.41 -0.60 -6.48
C MET A 42 1.59 -1.81 -5.57
N GLY A 43 0.51 -2.56 -5.40
CA GLY A 43 0.51 -3.87 -4.75
C GLY A 43 -0.91 -4.29 -4.38
N ASP A 44 -1.10 -5.60 -4.26
CA ASP A 44 -2.39 -6.22 -3.97
C ASP A 44 -2.51 -6.50 -2.46
N GLY A 45 -3.74 -6.63 -1.96
CA GLY A 45 -3.98 -7.24 -0.66
C GLY A 45 -3.77 -8.75 -0.71
N SER A 46 -4.38 -9.48 0.23
CA SER A 46 -4.16 -10.93 0.33
C SER A 46 -4.60 -11.66 -0.94
N ALA A 47 -3.89 -12.75 -1.28
CA ALA A 47 -4.26 -13.66 -2.37
C ALA A 47 -4.87 -14.97 -1.86
N CYS A 48 -5.47 -14.94 -0.66
CA CYS A 48 -5.94 -16.11 0.08
C CYS A 48 -7.43 -16.03 0.45
N ARG A 49 -8.25 -15.26 -0.27
CA ARG A 49 -9.64 -14.96 0.14
C ARG A 49 -10.67 -16.05 -0.18
N THR A 50 -10.36 -16.97 -1.07
CA THR A 50 -11.31 -18.02 -1.50
C THR A 50 -10.61 -19.36 -1.73
N VAL A 51 -11.37 -20.44 -1.77
CA VAL A 51 -10.84 -21.79 -2.08
C VAL A 51 -10.22 -21.89 -3.49
N LYS A 52 -10.53 -20.95 -4.38
CA LYS A 52 -9.97 -20.86 -5.73
C LYS A 52 -8.88 -19.79 -5.86
N ALA A 53 -8.57 -19.08 -4.77
CA ALA A 53 -7.56 -18.04 -4.77
C ALA A 53 -6.15 -18.64 -5.02
N PRO A 54 -5.20 -17.85 -5.55
CA PRO A 54 -3.83 -18.31 -5.81
C PRO A 54 -3.11 -18.87 -4.56
N GLY A 55 -3.48 -18.40 -3.37
CA GLY A 55 -2.96 -18.84 -2.09
C GLY A 55 -3.79 -19.92 -1.38
N TYR A 56 -4.93 -20.33 -1.95
CA TYR A 56 -5.99 -21.07 -1.25
C TYR A 56 -6.61 -20.27 -0.08
N LEU A 57 -7.76 -20.71 0.41
CA LEU A 57 -8.46 -20.00 1.48
C LEU A 57 -7.65 -20.02 2.79
N ASP A 58 -7.40 -18.84 3.33
CA ASP A 58 -6.99 -18.61 4.71
C ASP A 58 -8.01 -17.68 5.38
N GLU A 59 -8.62 -18.10 6.49
CA GLU A 59 -9.69 -17.36 7.16
C GLU A 59 -9.21 -16.00 7.72
N ARG A 60 -7.90 -15.82 7.89
CA ARG A 60 -7.29 -14.56 8.35
C ARG A 60 -7.25 -13.49 7.26
N ALA A 61 -7.35 -13.89 5.99
CA ALA A 61 -7.26 -13.01 4.82
C ALA A 61 -8.23 -11.83 4.89
N ALA A 62 -9.52 -12.11 5.13
CA ALA A 62 -10.56 -11.08 5.13
C ALA A 62 -10.35 -10.01 6.21
N GLY A 63 -9.82 -10.41 7.38
CA GLY A 63 -9.53 -9.47 8.47
C GLY A 63 -8.34 -8.57 8.16
N PHE A 64 -7.26 -9.15 7.63
CA PHE A 64 -6.08 -8.41 7.19
C PHE A 64 -6.42 -7.38 6.10
N ASP A 65 -7.18 -7.80 5.08
CA ASP A 65 -7.59 -6.95 3.98
C ASP A 65 -8.49 -5.80 4.44
N ALA A 66 -9.47 -6.07 5.30
CA ALA A 66 -10.34 -5.02 5.84
C ALA A 66 -9.54 -3.95 6.60
N GLU A 67 -8.49 -4.35 7.34
CA GLU A 67 -7.60 -3.39 8.02
C GLU A 67 -6.80 -2.56 7.01
N ALA A 68 -6.20 -3.21 6.00
CA ALA A 68 -5.43 -2.54 4.97
C ALA A 68 -6.28 -1.58 4.14
N VAL A 69 -7.47 -1.99 3.69
CA VAL A 69 -8.41 -1.16 2.93
C VAL A 69 -8.86 0.04 3.75
N ARG A 70 -9.23 -0.15 5.02
CA ARG A 70 -9.58 0.96 5.92
C ARG A 70 -8.43 1.96 6.03
N ALA A 71 -7.20 1.47 6.22
CA ALA A 71 -6.04 2.32 6.36
C ALA A 71 -5.73 3.10 5.09
N LEU A 72 -5.78 2.45 3.92
CA LEU A 72 -5.62 3.09 2.61
C LEU A 72 -6.74 4.10 2.32
N ALA A 73 -7.98 3.76 2.64
CA ALA A 73 -9.14 4.63 2.44
C ALA A 73 -9.08 5.90 3.30
N GLY A 74 -8.50 5.82 4.50
CA GLY A 74 -8.44 6.90 5.47
C GLY A 74 -7.11 7.67 5.54
N ALA A 75 -6.15 7.36 4.65
CA ALA A 75 -4.78 7.87 4.75
C ALA A 75 -4.10 7.63 6.13
N ASP A 76 -4.39 6.48 6.75
CA ASP A 76 -3.91 6.11 8.07
C ASP A 76 -2.50 5.50 7.99
N ALA A 77 -1.50 6.37 7.86
CA ALA A 77 -0.10 5.97 7.78
C ALA A 77 0.37 5.11 8.98
N PRO A 78 0.05 5.44 10.25
CA PRO A 78 0.40 4.58 11.38
C PRO A 78 -0.12 3.15 11.26
N ALA A 79 -1.36 2.96 10.80
CA ALA A 79 -1.91 1.61 10.62
C ALA A 79 -1.22 0.84 9.49
N LEU A 80 -0.89 1.49 8.37
CA LEU A 80 -0.11 0.84 7.30
C LEU A 80 1.27 0.39 7.77
N LEU A 81 1.92 1.21 8.62
CA LEU A 81 3.21 0.85 9.24
C LEU A 81 3.09 -0.32 10.21
N ALA A 82 1.92 -0.53 10.80
CA ALA A 82 1.66 -1.61 11.76
C ALA A 82 1.26 -2.96 11.12
N LEU A 83 1.01 -3.00 9.80
CA LEU A 83 0.67 -4.24 9.10
C LEU A 83 1.74 -5.32 9.34
N ASP A 84 1.30 -6.47 9.84
CA ASP A 84 2.19 -7.56 10.23
C ASP A 84 2.88 -8.17 9.00
N ALA A 85 4.21 -8.19 9.02
CA ALA A 85 5.00 -8.62 7.88
C ALA A 85 4.92 -10.14 7.64
N GLY A 86 4.82 -10.93 8.71
CA GLY A 86 4.74 -12.40 8.62
C GLY A 86 3.39 -12.86 8.10
N LEU A 87 2.31 -12.30 8.64
CA LEU A 87 0.95 -12.54 8.18
C LEU A 87 0.76 -12.08 6.74
N ALA A 88 1.27 -10.89 6.37
CA ALA A 88 1.22 -10.43 4.99
C ALA A 88 1.91 -11.42 4.03
N HIS A 89 3.05 -11.98 4.43
CA HIS A 89 3.77 -12.98 3.65
C HIS A 89 2.99 -14.29 3.53
N GLU A 90 2.45 -14.82 4.64
CA GLU A 90 1.61 -16.03 4.64
C GLU A 90 0.36 -15.87 3.76
N LEU A 91 -0.21 -14.66 3.75
CA LEU A 91 -1.38 -14.28 2.95
C LEU A 91 -1.05 -13.84 1.52
N LYS A 92 0.24 -13.81 1.14
CA LYS A 92 0.74 -13.35 -0.15
C LYS A 92 0.30 -11.92 -0.53
N ALA A 93 0.21 -11.04 0.47
CA ALA A 93 -0.17 -9.64 0.32
C ALA A 93 1.02 -8.78 -0.14
N SER A 94 1.17 -8.66 -1.47
CA SER A 94 2.30 -7.94 -2.08
C SER A 94 2.34 -6.44 -1.78
N GLY A 95 1.19 -5.84 -1.41
CA GLY A 95 1.06 -4.41 -1.13
C GLY A 95 1.67 -3.96 0.18
N ARG A 96 1.90 -4.85 1.16
CA ARG A 96 2.31 -4.46 2.52
C ARG A 96 3.56 -3.57 2.53
N ALA A 97 4.65 -3.97 1.88
CA ALA A 97 5.89 -3.18 1.86
C ALA A 97 5.76 -1.87 1.05
N PRO A 98 5.22 -1.87 -0.20
CA PRO A 98 4.94 -0.63 -0.93
C PRO A 98 4.05 0.36 -0.16
N TRP A 99 3.01 -0.10 0.53
CA TRP A 99 2.13 0.77 1.31
C TRP A 99 2.85 1.39 2.52
N GLN A 100 3.90 0.76 3.04
CA GLN A 100 4.74 1.35 4.08
C GLN A 100 5.68 2.44 3.53
N VAL A 101 6.07 2.35 2.24
CA VAL A 101 6.71 3.47 1.52
C VAL A 101 5.73 4.64 1.37
N LEU A 102 4.48 4.37 0.98
CA LEU A 102 3.43 5.40 0.91
C LEU A 102 3.24 6.10 2.26
N ALA A 103 3.14 5.33 3.34
CA ALA A 103 2.96 5.84 4.70
C ALA A 103 4.11 6.76 5.13
N GLY A 104 5.37 6.35 4.88
CA GLY A 104 6.53 7.19 5.15
C GLY A 104 6.55 8.48 4.32
N ALA A 105 6.13 8.42 3.05
CA ALA A 105 6.08 9.60 2.19
C ALA A 105 5.00 10.60 2.59
N ALA A 106 3.90 10.13 3.18
CA ALA A 106 2.79 10.97 3.63
C ALA A 106 2.98 11.54 5.05
N GLU A 107 4.06 11.17 5.75
CA GLU A 107 4.32 11.60 7.12
C GLU A 107 4.32 13.14 7.23
N GLY A 108 3.39 13.69 8.01
CA GLY A 108 3.25 15.14 8.21
C GLY A 108 2.69 15.92 7.00
N ALA A 109 2.30 15.25 5.91
CA ALA A 109 1.77 15.90 4.72
C ALA A 109 0.30 16.35 4.87
N GLY A 110 -0.43 15.83 5.86
CA GLY A 110 -1.82 16.21 6.14
C GLY A 110 -2.79 15.85 5.01
N LEU A 111 -2.53 14.74 4.31
CA LEU A 111 -3.36 14.27 3.19
C LEU A 111 -4.63 13.59 3.70
N ASP A 112 -5.73 13.78 2.98
CA ASP A 112 -6.96 13.02 3.18
C ASP A 112 -7.01 11.82 2.24
N GLY A 113 -7.54 10.70 2.73
CA GLY A 113 -7.74 9.49 1.93
C GLY A 113 -9.13 9.42 1.31
N ARG A 114 -9.23 8.75 0.15
CA ARG A 114 -10.49 8.36 -0.46
C ARG A 114 -10.38 7.01 -1.16
N LEU A 115 -11.23 6.07 -0.77
CA LEU A 115 -11.43 4.82 -1.49
C LEU A 115 -12.11 5.08 -2.84
N LEU A 116 -11.54 4.52 -3.91
CA LEU A 116 -12.05 4.62 -5.27
C LEU A 116 -12.58 3.28 -5.78
N HIS A 117 -12.01 2.17 -5.31
CA HIS A 117 -12.41 0.82 -5.67
C HIS A 117 -11.93 -0.20 -4.64
N GLU A 118 -12.72 -1.24 -4.44
CA GLU A 118 -12.48 -2.43 -3.60
C GLU A 118 -13.25 -3.58 -4.24
N ASP A 119 -12.58 -4.68 -4.57
CA ASP A 119 -13.20 -5.92 -5.07
C ASP A 119 -12.21 -7.10 -4.98
N ASP A 120 -12.71 -8.33 -5.01
CA ASP A 120 -11.92 -9.56 -4.88
C ASP A 120 -12.26 -10.69 -5.89
N PRO A 121 -12.52 -10.38 -7.18
CA PRO A 121 -13.14 -11.32 -8.14
C PRO A 121 -12.35 -12.62 -8.38
N TYR A 122 -11.06 -12.63 -8.05
CA TYR A 122 -10.16 -13.77 -8.22
C TYR A 122 -9.66 -14.35 -6.88
N GLY A 123 -10.29 -13.97 -5.77
CA GLY A 123 -9.82 -14.31 -4.42
C GLY A 123 -8.53 -13.58 -4.03
N VAL A 124 -8.25 -12.47 -4.70
CA VAL A 124 -7.18 -11.51 -4.38
C VAL A 124 -7.84 -10.17 -4.11
N GLU A 125 -7.49 -9.52 -3.01
CA GLU A 125 -8.03 -8.20 -2.67
C GLU A 125 -7.39 -7.11 -3.55
N TYR A 126 -8.23 -6.41 -4.34
CA TYR A 126 -7.82 -5.26 -5.14
C TYR A 126 -8.41 -3.98 -4.59
N VAL A 127 -7.54 -3.03 -4.26
CA VAL A 127 -7.92 -1.74 -3.68
C VAL A 127 -7.30 -0.60 -4.47
N VAL A 128 -8.09 0.45 -4.71
CA VAL A 128 -7.61 1.71 -5.28
C VAL A 128 -8.02 2.84 -4.34
N ALA A 129 -7.05 3.60 -3.85
CA ALA A 129 -7.27 4.78 -3.04
C ALA A 129 -6.48 5.97 -3.60
N ALA A 130 -6.96 7.19 -3.33
CA ALA A 130 -6.26 8.42 -3.64
C ALA A 130 -6.06 9.23 -2.37
N TRP A 131 -4.83 9.74 -2.19
CA TRP A 131 -4.46 10.65 -1.09
C TRP A 131 -4.14 12.02 -1.68
N SER A 132 -4.70 13.09 -1.11
CA SER A 132 -4.52 14.46 -1.65
C SER A 132 -4.71 15.55 -0.62
#